data_AF-A0A812NLJ4-F1
#
_entry.id   AF-A0A812NLJ4-F1
#
_cell.length_a   1.000
_cell.length_b   1.000
_cell.length_c   1.000
_cell.angle_alpha   90.00
_cell.angle_beta   90.00
_cell.angle_gamma   90.00
#
_symmetry.space_group_name_H-M   'P 1'
#
loop_
_entity.id
_entity.type
_entity.pdbx_description
1 polymer ?
#
loop_
_entity_poly.entity_id
_entity_poly.type
_entity_poly.pdbx_seq_one_letter_code
_entity_poly.pdbx_strand_id
1 'polypeptide(L)'
;MSLDVASLGRKHYVSQSGLAAVLKEVSESSSTVAPSRSGIKRAREEQVAIDTPYGALIDNMQIKDKKGKERSFPTLNLKAWMWYVVKNLLLSFFSRKFLEHPPKANTPWRVCLYCDEISPGNQLKQQNTRKIQAYYLSFHEFGAEFRCQEQMWFTVALARSHLVNQLPGGLSQFTHHLLQALKLEDFEHGLLLDSGGERVMFFAKLDTMVADEAALKAVFDVKGSSGTLPCPLCSNVVAKTSMLEGCDTTGTLVPVHETALEKFCARTDNTIWQGCRLLQSRCGQVSKKAFEQLEQSLGMNHNPDGVLFHGSLPLASTLMYDWLHCYLVAGLMHVELGLLFPILYTHGVTVESLKDWMCSFEWPYGLRTHRNETLRIFDKRIPPGEFNLATGSIPDLLAKAMTSCLNLFLVLDLLLKGNRGEQVPPDDLEAAILKHCRAFLSAYGSEHVVPKFHYSLHLGAFARKKPLISCFTHERKHRQIKQLANEIHNPGDWFEKSVFRDVWGEAMLNANFGDRACGATVSFQAVCRPGQSCEKGDLVLLSSGDVVQVWLHCRLYDGDMCTLCSILKPLGKNRFLLDDSTARFIPSVHIQRTCYYKKCPKDGEVMVTPA
;
A
#
# COMPACT_ATOMS: atom_id res chain seq x y z
N MET A 1 31.02 -23.77 -10.01
CA MET A 1 29.69 -23.16 -10.22
C MET A 1 29.81 -22.21 -11.40
N SER A 2 29.07 -22.41 -12.48
CA SER A 2 29.02 -21.44 -13.58
C SER A 2 28.31 -20.17 -13.09
N LEU A 3 28.96 -19.01 -13.25
CA LEU A 3 28.40 -17.72 -12.88
C LEU A 3 27.20 -17.40 -13.79
N ASP A 4 26.00 -17.21 -13.24
CA ASP A 4 24.83 -16.78 -14.02
C ASP A 4 24.95 -15.28 -14.34
N VAL A 5 25.31 -14.99 -15.59
CA VAL A 5 25.54 -13.63 -16.11
C VAL A 5 24.29 -12.75 -15.98
N ALA A 6 23.08 -13.32 -16.05
CA ALA A 6 21.84 -12.56 -15.95
C ALA A 6 21.60 -12.02 -14.53
N SER A 7 22.19 -12.65 -13.51
CA SER A 7 22.06 -12.27 -12.11
C SER A 7 22.95 -11.08 -11.67
N LEU A 8 23.95 -10.73 -12.48
CA LEU A 8 24.96 -9.74 -12.13
C LEU A 8 24.41 -8.30 -12.18
N GLY A 9 24.77 -7.50 -11.17
CA GLY A 9 24.38 -6.10 -11.03
C GLY A 9 22.94 -5.88 -10.53
N ARG A 10 22.19 -6.94 -10.18
CA ARG A 10 20.82 -6.82 -9.64
C ARG A 10 20.76 -6.74 -8.10
N LYS A 11 21.71 -7.37 -7.38
CA LYS A 11 21.76 -7.35 -5.90
C LYS A 11 22.60 -6.20 -5.30
N HIS A 12 23.61 -5.73 -6.02
CA HIS A 12 24.52 -4.66 -5.59
C HIS A 12 24.81 -3.72 -6.77
N TYR A 13 24.87 -2.42 -6.50
CA TYR A 13 24.93 -1.38 -7.53
C TYR A 13 26.23 -1.44 -8.35
N VAL A 14 26.09 -1.73 -9.65
CA VAL A 14 27.13 -1.51 -10.68
C VAL A 14 26.41 -1.22 -12.01
N SER A 15 26.73 -0.10 -12.67
CA SER A 15 26.16 0.22 -13.99
C SER A 15 26.48 -0.87 -15.02
N GLN A 16 25.65 -1.08 -16.06
CA GLN A 16 25.95 -2.10 -17.09
C GLN A 16 27.34 -1.92 -17.73
N SER A 17 27.78 -0.68 -17.93
CA SER A 17 29.13 -0.36 -18.42
C SER A 17 30.20 -0.66 -17.38
N GLY A 18 29.98 -0.32 -16.12
CA GLY A 18 30.89 -0.65 -15.02
C GLY A 18 31.01 -2.15 -14.81
N LEU A 19 29.91 -2.89 -14.90
CA LEU A 19 29.87 -4.33 -14.74
C LEU A 19 30.54 -5.03 -15.93
N ALA A 20 30.29 -4.55 -17.16
CA ALA A 20 31.01 -5.05 -18.33
C ALA A 20 32.52 -4.79 -18.22
N ALA A 21 32.94 -3.63 -17.70
CA ALA A 21 34.36 -3.33 -17.46
C ALA A 21 34.98 -4.26 -16.40
N VAL A 22 34.34 -4.41 -15.24
CA VAL A 22 34.77 -5.31 -14.17
C VAL A 22 34.83 -6.76 -14.65
N LEU A 23 33.81 -7.22 -15.36
CA LEU A 23 33.81 -8.58 -15.90
C LEU A 23 34.84 -8.76 -17.01
N LYS A 24 35.14 -7.72 -17.79
CA LYS A 24 36.21 -7.75 -18.79
C LYS A 24 37.57 -7.94 -18.10
N GLU A 25 37.86 -7.17 -17.05
CA GLU A 25 39.06 -7.32 -16.22
C GLU A 25 39.14 -8.72 -15.56
N VAL A 26 38.00 -9.28 -15.12
CA VAL A 26 37.92 -10.65 -14.56
C VAL A 26 38.08 -11.73 -15.64
N SER A 27 37.60 -11.49 -16.87
CA SER A 27 37.75 -12.42 -18.01
C SER A 27 39.16 -12.40 -18.61
N GLU A 28 39.87 -11.28 -18.49
CA GLU A 28 41.29 -11.17 -18.84
C GLU A 28 42.18 -11.92 -17.82
N SER A 29 41.66 -12.21 -16.63
CA SER A 29 42.33 -12.99 -15.57
C SER A 29 41.82 -14.43 -15.41
N SER A 30 40.72 -14.83 -16.07
CA SER A 30 40.18 -16.20 -16.05
C SER A 30 39.31 -16.53 -17.28
N SER A 31 39.36 -17.78 -17.75
CA SER A 31 38.81 -18.21 -19.06
C SER A 31 37.29 -18.48 -19.10
N THR A 32 36.46 -17.72 -18.37
CA THR A 32 35.01 -17.91 -18.43
C THR A 32 34.21 -16.61 -18.56
N VAL A 33 33.36 -16.59 -19.59
CA VAL A 33 32.31 -15.60 -19.94
C VAL A 33 32.80 -14.37 -20.70
N ALA A 34 32.35 -14.23 -21.95
CA ALA A 34 32.53 -13.02 -22.76
C ALA A 34 31.62 -11.88 -22.23
N PRO A 35 32.16 -10.81 -21.62
CA PRO A 35 31.37 -9.83 -20.89
C PRO A 35 31.09 -8.60 -21.74
N SER A 36 30.19 -8.73 -22.71
CA SER A 36 29.70 -7.58 -23.47
C SER A 36 28.38 -7.06 -22.90
N ARG A 37 28.16 -5.75 -22.97
CA ARG A 37 26.87 -5.14 -22.61
C ARG A 37 25.70 -5.77 -23.38
N SER A 38 25.91 -6.13 -24.64
CA SER A 38 24.94 -6.85 -25.47
C SER A 38 24.71 -8.28 -24.98
N GLY A 39 25.75 -8.99 -24.52
CA GLY A 39 25.65 -10.32 -23.93
C GLY A 39 24.85 -10.33 -22.62
N ILE A 40 25.12 -9.36 -21.72
CA ILE A 40 24.35 -9.20 -20.46
C ILE A 40 22.89 -8.88 -20.77
N LYS A 41 22.62 -7.97 -21.71
CA LYS A 41 21.26 -7.65 -22.14
C LYS A 41 20.54 -8.89 -22.69
N ARG A 42 21.17 -9.64 -23.59
CA ARG A 42 20.59 -10.86 -24.18
C ARG A 42 20.29 -11.92 -23.12
N ALA A 43 21.22 -12.16 -22.19
CA ALA A 43 21.01 -13.12 -21.10
C ALA A 43 19.82 -12.72 -20.20
N ARG A 44 19.65 -11.43 -19.93
CA ARG A 44 18.48 -10.91 -19.19
C ARG A 44 17.18 -11.08 -19.97
N GLU A 45 17.21 -10.89 -21.29
CA GLU A 45 16.05 -11.09 -22.15
C GLU A 45 15.65 -12.57 -22.25
N GLU A 46 16.62 -13.47 -22.37
CA GLU A 46 16.42 -14.93 -22.38
C GLU A 46 15.83 -15.44 -21.06
N GLN A 47 16.27 -14.88 -19.91
CA GLN A 47 15.78 -15.31 -18.60
C GLN A 47 14.28 -15.12 -18.41
N VAL A 48 13.71 -14.06 -18.99
CA VAL A 48 12.26 -13.75 -18.90
C VAL A 48 11.48 -14.18 -20.15
N ALA A 49 12.15 -14.73 -21.16
CA ALA A 49 11.54 -15.32 -22.34
C ALA A 49 11.05 -16.74 -22.03
N ILE A 50 10.03 -16.80 -21.17
CA ILE A 50 9.44 -18.06 -20.71
C ILE A 50 8.18 -18.34 -21.51
N ASP A 51 8.22 -19.43 -22.27
CA ASP A 51 7.05 -19.98 -22.94
C ASP A 51 6.35 -20.99 -22.04
N THR A 52 5.03 -20.84 -21.94
CA THR A 52 4.16 -21.71 -21.16
C THR A 52 3.04 -22.25 -22.05
N PRO A 53 2.27 -23.26 -21.61
CA PRO A 53 1.06 -23.69 -22.32
C PRO A 53 0.03 -22.57 -22.53
N TYR A 54 0.12 -21.47 -21.77
CA TYR A 54 -0.75 -20.31 -21.86
C TYR A 54 -0.12 -19.12 -22.61
N GLY A 55 0.99 -19.36 -23.31
CA GLY A 55 1.74 -18.37 -24.07
C GLY A 55 2.96 -17.83 -23.32
N ALA A 56 3.57 -16.79 -23.88
CA ALA A 56 4.72 -16.12 -23.30
C ALA A 56 4.34 -15.39 -22.00
N LEU A 57 5.27 -15.35 -21.04
CA LEU A 57 5.08 -14.69 -19.75
C LEU A 57 4.80 -13.18 -19.87
N ILE A 58 5.53 -12.49 -20.75
CA ILE A 58 5.39 -11.05 -20.99
C ILE A 58 4.70 -10.86 -22.34
N ASP A 59 3.58 -10.16 -22.32
CA ASP A 59 2.82 -9.76 -23.51
C ASP A 59 2.86 -8.24 -23.68
N ASN A 60 2.15 -7.71 -24.68
CA ASN A 60 1.98 -6.28 -24.89
C ASN A 60 0.53 -5.96 -25.22
N MET A 61 -0.02 -4.95 -24.54
CA MET A 61 -1.28 -4.34 -24.96
C MET A 61 -1.04 -3.19 -25.93
N GLN A 62 -1.91 -3.06 -26.93
CA GLN A 62 -1.89 -1.97 -27.92
C GLN A 62 -3.02 -0.99 -27.63
N ILE A 63 -2.71 0.30 -27.57
CA ILE A 63 -3.68 1.36 -27.30
C ILE A 63 -3.44 2.51 -28.29
N LYS A 64 -4.51 3.03 -28.89
CA LYS A 64 -4.44 4.20 -29.78
C LYS A 64 -4.37 5.49 -28.97
N ASP A 65 -3.40 6.34 -29.29
CA ASP A 65 -3.29 7.66 -28.68
C ASP A 65 -4.22 8.70 -29.32
N LYS A 66 -4.23 9.93 -28.79
CA LYS A 66 -5.04 11.06 -29.30
C LYS A 66 -4.79 11.40 -30.76
N LYS A 67 -3.66 10.96 -31.35
CA LYS A 67 -3.31 11.17 -32.76
C LYS A 67 -3.60 9.92 -33.62
N GLY A 68 -4.20 8.89 -33.04
CA GLY A 68 -4.46 7.60 -33.69
C GLY A 68 -3.23 6.71 -33.82
N LYS A 69 -2.08 7.08 -33.25
CA LYS A 69 -0.88 6.23 -33.28
C LYS A 69 -1.03 5.10 -32.27
N GLU A 70 -0.77 3.87 -32.70
CA GLU A 70 -0.72 2.73 -31.79
C GLU A 70 0.51 2.79 -30.88
N ARG A 71 0.26 2.57 -29.59
CA ARG A 71 1.26 2.52 -28.52
C ARG A 71 1.24 1.13 -27.91
N SER A 72 2.42 0.53 -27.81
CA SER A 72 2.62 -0.78 -27.21
C SER A 72 3.10 -0.62 -25.76
N PHE A 73 2.42 -1.25 -24.81
CA PHE A 73 2.81 -1.27 -23.40
C PHE A 73 3.02 -2.70 -22.93
N PRO A 74 4.14 -3.02 -22.25
CA PRO A 74 4.39 -4.36 -21.74
C PRO A 74 3.41 -4.68 -20.60
N THR A 75 2.86 -5.89 -20.64
CA THR A 75 1.94 -6.43 -19.64
C THR A 75 2.32 -7.86 -19.27
N LEU A 76 1.93 -8.28 -18.07
CA LEU A 76 2.06 -9.67 -17.66
C LEU A 76 0.92 -10.49 -18.26
N ASN A 77 1.25 -11.60 -18.92
CA ASN A 77 0.26 -12.62 -19.23
C ASN A 77 -0.06 -13.40 -17.96
N LEU A 78 -1.20 -13.07 -17.33
CA LEU A 78 -1.53 -13.57 -16.00
C LEU A 78 -1.68 -15.11 -15.96
N LYS A 79 -2.16 -15.73 -17.05
CA LYS A 79 -2.31 -17.21 -17.13
C LYS A 79 -0.96 -17.91 -17.21
N ALA A 80 -0.09 -17.41 -18.10
CA ALA A 80 1.28 -17.92 -18.22
C ALA A 80 2.05 -17.75 -16.92
N TRP A 81 1.91 -16.58 -16.29
CA TRP A 81 2.50 -16.28 -15.00
C TRP A 81 2.01 -17.22 -13.89
N MET A 82 0.70 -17.39 -13.74
CA MET A 82 0.14 -18.24 -12.68
C MET A 82 0.64 -19.68 -12.81
N TRP A 83 0.61 -20.23 -14.04
CA TRP A 83 1.15 -21.56 -14.32
C TRP A 83 2.63 -21.66 -13.98
N TYR A 84 3.44 -20.68 -14.40
CA TYR A 84 4.88 -20.70 -14.18
C TYR A 84 5.24 -20.59 -12.69
N VAL A 85 4.60 -19.66 -11.97
CA VAL A 85 4.90 -19.39 -10.56
C VAL A 85 4.48 -20.55 -9.66
N VAL A 86 3.28 -21.08 -9.85
CA VAL A 86 2.78 -22.21 -9.07
C VAL A 86 3.67 -23.44 -9.28
N LYS A 87 4.13 -23.68 -10.50
CA LYS A 87 4.94 -24.85 -10.81
C LYS A 87 6.41 -24.72 -10.42
N ASN A 88 7.02 -23.55 -10.59
CA ASN A 88 8.48 -23.41 -10.56
C ASN A 88 9.03 -22.49 -9.47
N LEU A 89 8.27 -21.50 -9.00
CA LEU A 89 8.82 -20.46 -8.11
C LEU A 89 8.27 -20.48 -6.69
N LEU A 90 6.98 -20.80 -6.51
CA LEU A 90 6.28 -20.68 -5.23
C LEU A 90 5.40 -21.92 -4.98
N LEU A 91 5.83 -23.10 -5.42
CA LEU A 91 5.04 -24.34 -5.36
C LEU A 91 4.54 -24.66 -3.95
N SER A 92 5.45 -24.66 -2.96
CA SER A 92 5.13 -24.96 -1.56
C SER A 92 4.11 -23.98 -0.99
N PHE A 93 4.29 -22.69 -1.29
CA PHE A 93 3.39 -21.62 -0.88
C PHE A 93 2.00 -21.80 -1.48
N PHE A 94 1.89 -21.94 -2.80
CA PHE A 94 0.58 -22.08 -3.46
C PHE A 94 -0.12 -23.38 -3.09
N SER A 95 0.60 -24.50 -2.96
CA SER A 95 0.03 -25.77 -2.50
C SER A 95 -0.62 -25.61 -1.12
N ARG A 96 0.07 -24.95 -0.18
CA ARG A 96 -0.49 -24.64 1.15
C ARG A 96 -1.71 -23.73 1.04
N LYS A 97 -1.64 -22.67 0.23
CA LYS A 97 -2.77 -21.74 0.06
C LYS A 97 -3.98 -22.37 -0.63
N PHE A 98 -3.79 -23.32 -1.54
CA PHE A 98 -4.90 -24.07 -2.12
C PHE A 98 -5.59 -24.98 -1.10
N LEU A 99 -4.86 -25.50 -0.10
CA LEU A 99 -5.45 -26.25 1.00
C LEU A 99 -6.21 -25.35 1.98
N GLU A 100 -5.62 -24.21 2.37
CA GLU A 100 -6.25 -23.22 3.27
C GLU A 100 -7.48 -22.55 2.63
N HIS A 101 -7.37 -22.22 1.34
CA HIS A 101 -8.37 -21.51 0.56
C HIS A 101 -8.56 -22.21 -0.79
N PRO A 102 -9.36 -23.30 -0.86
CA PRO A 102 -9.60 -24.00 -2.11
C PRO A 102 -10.22 -23.07 -3.18
N PRO A 103 -9.57 -22.87 -4.34
CA PRO A 103 -10.08 -21.98 -5.39
C PRO A 103 -11.21 -22.69 -6.14
N LYS A 104 -12.47 -22.40 -5.81
CA LYS A 104 -13.64 -23.03 -6.45
C LYS A 104 -14.45 -22.00 -7.24
N ALA A 105 -15.22 -22.44 -8.22
CA ALA A 105 -16.08 -21.54 -9.00
C ALA A 105 -17.04 -20.70 -8.14
N ASN A 106 -17.59 -21.27 -7.05
CA ASN A 106 -18.48 -20.57 -6.12
C ASN A 106 -17.75 -19.73 -5.06
N THR A 107 -16.45 -19.99 -4.85
CA THR A 107 -15.59 -19.31 -3.88
C THR A 107 -14.24 -19.01 -4.55
N PRO A 108 -14.24 -18.19 -5.61
CA PRO A 108 -13.03 -17.89 -6.36
C PRO A 108 -12.11 -17.02 -5.51
N TRP A 109 -10.81 -17.11 -5.76
CA TRP A 109 -9.85 -16.20 -5.18
C TRP A 109 -10.12 -14.76 -5.63
N ARG A 110 -9.76 -13.81 -4.79
CA ARG A 110 -10.10 -12.40 -4.96
C ARG A 110 -8.86 -11.60 -5.29
N VAL A 111 -8.82 -11.09 -6.52
CA VAL A 111 -7.72 -10.30 -7.05
C VAL A 111 -7.79 -8.88 -6.49
N CYS A 112 -6.64 -8.41 -6.00
CA CYS A 112 -6.40 -7.05 -5.55
C CYS A 112 -5.48 -6.35 -6.55
N LEU A 113 -5.94 -5.25 -7.13
CA LEU A 113 -5.15 -4.38 -7.98
C LEU A 113 -4.75 -3.11 -7.22
N TYR A 114 -3.52 -2.68 -7.45
CA TYR A 114 -2.98 -1.41 -7.01
C TYR A 114 -2.41 -0.64 -8.18
N CYS A 115 -2.54 0.70 -8.16
CA CYS A 115 -1.90 1.60 -9.10
C CYS A 115 -1.32 2.82 -8.38
N ASP A 116 -0.16 3.31 -8.83
CA ASP A 116 0.39 4.60 -8.40
C ASP A 116 1.39 5.17 -9.43
N GLU A 117 1.65 6.47 -9.33
CA GLU A 117 2.65 7.20 -10.12
C GLU A 117 4.00 7.26 -9.39
N ILE A 118 4.98 6.57 -9.96
CA ILE A 118 6.36 6.55 -9.49
C ILE A 118 7.15 7.65 -10.20
N SER A 119 7.91 8.46 -9.45
CA SER A 119 8.82 9.46 -9.99
C SER A 119 10.30 9.07 -9.78
N PRO A 120 10.99 8.51 -10.80
CA PRO A 120 12.44 8.33 -10.78
C PRO A 120 13.21 9.67 -10.84
N GLY A 121 14.39 9.70 -10.22
CA GLY A 121 15.29 10.84 -10.21
C GLY A 121 14.82 12.04 -9.38
N ASN A 122 15.29 13.23 -9.75
CA ASN A 122 14.91 14.48 -9.07
C ASN A 122 13.45 14.86 -9.39
N GLN A 123 12.60 14.85 -8.36
CA GLN A 123 11.17 15.17 -8.46
C GLN A 123 10.90 16.63 -8.84
N LEU A 124 11.86 17.55 -8.62
CA LEU A 124 11.71 18.98 -8.86
C LEU A 124 12.03 19.40 -10.31
N LYS A 125 12.38 18.46 -11.19
CA LYS A 125 12.66 18.77 -12.60
C LYS A 125 11.35 19.13 -13.32
N GLN A 126 11.29 20.33 -13.92
CA GLN A 126 10.10 20.86 -14.60
C GLN A 126 9.49 19.92 -15.66
N GLN A 127 10.31 19.11 -16.34
CA GLN A 127 9.86 18.04 -17.22
C GLN A 127 10.42 16.69 -16.76
N ASN A 128 9.61 15.94 -16.00
CA ASN A 128 9.92 14.56 -15.67
C ASN A 128 9.16 13.59 -16.58
N THR A 129 9.70 13.37 -17.78
CA THR A 129 9.16 12.40 -18.76
C THR A 129 9.34 10.94 -18.33
N ARG A 130 10.02 10.69 -17.20
CA ARG A 130 10.32 9.36 -16.67
C ARG A 130 9.39 8.94 -15.52
N LYS A 131 8.38 9.74 -15.19
CA LYS A 131 7.33 9.29 -14.28
C LYS A 131 6.61 8.08 -14.86
N ILE A 132 6.33 7.07 -14.05
CA ILE A 132 5.80 5.78 -14.45
C ILE A 132 4.54 5.48 -13.65
N GLN A 133 3.44 5.23 -14.34
CA GLN A 133 2.27 4.54 -13.79
C GLN A 133 2.61 3.07 -13.63
N ALA A 134 2.52 2.55 -12.41
CA ALA A 134 2.83 1.17 -12.09
C ALA A 134 1.62 0.45 -11.52
N TYR A 135 1.35 -0.75 -12.05
CA TYR A 135 0.29 -1.62 -11.58
C TYR A 135 0.85 -2.86 -10.90
N TYR A 136 0.29 -3.18 -9.73
CA TYR A 136 0.57 -4.43 -9.03
C TYR A 136 -0.69 -5.25 -8.79
N LEU A 137 -0.51 -6.56 -8.69
CA LEU A 137 -1.56 -7.53 -8.43
C LEU A 137 -1.20 -8.41 -7.24
N SER A 138 -2.17 -8.68 -6.37
CA SER A 138 -2.07 -9.68 -5.30
C SER A 138 -3.43 -10.38 -5.10
N PHE A 139 -3.51 -11.27 -4.11
CA PHE A 139 -4.75 -11.98 -3.75
C PHE A 139 -5.08 -11.78 -2.27
N HIS A 140 -6.37 -11.68 -1.93
CA HIS A 140 -6.81 -11.66 -0.52
C HIS A 140 -6.48 -12.96 0.21
N GLU A 141 -6.42 -14.07 -0.50
CA GLU A 141 -6.19 -15.41 0.05
C GLU A 141 -4.72 -15.63 0.47
N PHE A 142 -3.81 -14.73 0.11
CA PHE A 142 -2.44 -14.76 0.65
C PHE A 142 -2.39 -14.45 2.15
N GLY A 143 -3.41 -13.78 2.69
CA GLY A 143 -3.39 -13.31 4.07
C GLY A 143 -2.54 -12.04 4.28
N ALA A 144 -2.73 -11.39 5.43
CA ALA A 144 -2.08 -10.11 5.75
C ALA A 144 -0.55 -10.24 5.85
N GLU A 145 -0.06 -11.36 6.40
CA GLU A 145 1.37 -11.66 6.55
C GLU A 145 2.11 -11.57 5.22
N PHE A 146 1.58 -12.21 4.18
CA PHE A 146 2.20 -12.25 2.86
C PHE A 146 1.93 -10.97 2.06
N ARG A 147 0.73 -10.37 2.15
CA ARG A 147 0.45 -9.08 1.48
C ARG A 147 1.27 -7.91 2.01
N CYS A 148 1.86 -8.03 3.20
CA CYS A 148 2.79 -7.02 3.69
C CYS A 148 4.21 -7.14 3.10
N GLN A 149 4.46 -8.14 2.25
CA GLN A 149 5.74 -8.41 1.61
C GLN A 149 5.70 -7.97 0.14
N GLU A 150 6.74 -7.25 -0.31
CA GLU A 150 6.77 -6.60 -1.63
C GLU A 150 6.73 -7.60 -2.78
N GLN A 151 7.33 -8.78 -2.60
CA GLN A 151 7.38 -9.86 -3.58
C GLN A 151 6.03 -10.56 -3.81
N MET A 152 5.06 -10.40 -2.89
CA MET A 152 3.71 -10.96 -3.01
C MET A 152 2.74 -10.02 -3.71
N TRP A 153 3.25 -8.89 -4.21
CA TRP A 153 2.58 -7.99 -5.13
C TRP A 153 3.30 -8.07 -6.47
N PHE A 154 2.65 -8.57 -7.52
CA PHE A 154 3.29 -8.83 -8.80
C PHE A 154 3.12 -7.65 -9.74
N THR A 155 4.20 -7.18 -10.36
CA THR A 155 4.15 -6.06 -11.31
C THR A 155 3.52 -6.53 -12.61
N VAL A 156 2.32 -6.02 -12.91
CA VAL A 156 1.53 -6.47 -14.07
C VAL A 156 1.60 -5.52 -15.26
N ALA A 157 1.90 -4.23 -15.04
CA ALA A 157 2.12 -3.27 -16.10
C ALA A 157 2.97 -2.08 -15.62
N LEU A 158 3.72 -1.47 -16.54
CA LEU A 158 4.43 -0.21 -16.36
C LEU A 158 4.25 0.65 -17.60
N ALA A 159 3.91 1.93 -17.42
CA ALA A 159 3.81 2.88 -18.51
C ALA A 159 4.25 4.28 -18.08
N ARG A 160 5.03 4.98 -18.89
CA ARG A 160 5.35 6.38 -18.56
C ARG A 160 4.09 7.24 -18.55
N SER A 161 3.91 8.04 -17.50
CA SER A 161 2.74 8.92 -17.34
C SER A 161 2.56 9.88 -18.51
N HIS A 162 3.66 10.34 -19.11
CA HIS A 162 3.60 11.17 -20.31
C HIS A 162 2.90 10.48 -21.50
N LEU A 163 3.08 9.17 -21.66
CA LEU A 163 2.40 8.40 -22.71
C LEU A 163 0.94 8.15 -22.35
N VAL A 164 0.66 7.82 -21.08
CA VAL A 164 -0.72 7.64 -20.59
C VAL A 164 -1.53 8.93 -20.77
N ASN A 165 -0.94 10.10 -20.52
CA ASN A 165 -1.60 11.40 -20.72
C ASN A 165 -1.90 11.73 -22.20
N GLN A 166 -1.27 11.03 -23.14
CA GLN A 166 -1.55 11.14 -24.58
C GLN A 166 -2.71 10.25 -25.02
N LEU A 167 -3.21 9.36 -24.16
CA LEU A 167 -4.41 8.57 -24.43
C LEU A 167 -5.67 9.43 -24.25
N PRO A 168 -6.70 9.30 -25.12
CA PRO A 168 -7.96 10.04 -25.01
C PRO A 168 -8.58 9.98 -23.60
N GLY A 169 -8.72 8.79 -23.03
CA GLY A 169 -9.29 8.56 -21.70
C GLY A 169 -8.25 8.46 -20.57
N GLY A 170 -7.00 8.86 -20.82
CA GLY A 170 -5.94 8.91 -19.82
C GLY A 170 -5.68 7.58 -19.11
N LEU A 171 -5.50 7.64 -17.78
CA LEU A 171 -5.25 6.46 -16.95
C LEU A 171 -6.45 5.51 -16.90
N SER A 172 -7.68 6.04 -16.99
CA SER A 172 -8.89 5.21 -17.02
C SER A 172 -8.93 4.31 -18.26
N GLN A 173 -8.63 4.85 -19.44
CA GLN A 173 -8.50 4.05 -20.66
C GLN A 173 -7.37 3.02 -20.57
N PHE A 174 -6.21 3.43 -20.02
CA PHE A 174 -5.11 2.50 -19.81
C PHE A 174 -5.51 1.33 -18.89
N THR A 175 -6.25 1.62 -17.82
CA THR A 175 -6.76 0.61 -16.88
C THR A 175 -7.72 -0.34 -17.59
N HIS A 176 -8.63 0.18 -18.41
CA HIS A 176 -9.56 -0.65 -19.20
C HIS A 176 -8.79 -1.68 -20.06
N HIS A 177 -7.82 -1.21 -20.85
CA HIS A 177 -7.00 -2.08 -21.68
C HIS A 177 -6.14 -3.06 -20.88
N LEU A 178 -5.64 -2.65 -19.71
CA LEU A 178 -4.92 -3.55 -18.80
C LEU A 178 -5.82 -4.69 -18.32
N LEU A 179 -7.05 -4.40 -17.89
CA LEU A 179 -7.99 -5.41 -17.43
C LEU A 179 -8.32 -6.41 -18.55
N GLN A 180 -8.48 -5.93 -19.78
CA GLN A 180 -8.65 -6.78 -20.96
C GLN A 180 -7.42 -7.65 -21.24
N ALA A 181 -6.21 -7.08 -21.12
CA ALA A 181 -4.96 -7.81 -21.31
C ALA A 181 -4.72 -8.89 -20.24
N LEU A 182 -5.14 -8.65 -19.00
CA LEU A 182 -5.06 -9.62 -17.91
C LEU A 182 -6.05 -10.78 -18.06
N LYS A 183 -7.11 -10.61 -18.87
CA LYS A 183 -8.14 -11.62 -19.14
C LYS A 183 -8.70 -12.25 -17.86
N LEU A 184 -9.05 -11.41 -16.88
CA LEU A 184 -9.56 -11.89 -15.59
C LEU A 184 -10.86 -12.70 -15.73
N GLU A 185 -11.65 -12.44 -16.76
CA GLU A 185 -12.84 -13.24 -17.12
C GLU A 185 -12.52 -14.72 -17.41
N ASP A 186 -11.32 -15.04 -17.92
CA ASP A 186 -10.91 -16.43 -18.14
C ASP A 186 -10.75 -17.17 -16.80
N PHE A 187 -10.34 -16.46 -15.74
CA PHE A 187 -10.16 -17.05 -14.41
C PHE A 187 -11.50 -17.33 -13.72
N GLU A 188 -12.59 -16.69 -14.14
CA GLU A 188 -13.94 -17.01 -13.65
C GLU A 188 -14.43 -18.36 -14.20
N HIS A 189 -13.93 -18.77 -15.37
CA HIS A 189 -14.22 -20.08 -15.97
C HIS A 189 -13.28 -21.20 -15.51
N GLY A 190 -12.17 -20.84 -14.85
CA GLY A 190 -11.20 -21.76 -14.28
C GLY A 190 -9.95 -21.94 -15.15
N LEU A 191 -8.79 -21.95 -14.51
CA LEU A 191 -7.48 -22.18 -15.10
C LEU A 191 -6.88 -23.48 -14.56
N LEU A 192 -6.54 -24.42 -15.43
CA LEU A 192 -5.92 -25.68 -15.00
C LEU A 192 -4.43 -25.48 -14.66
N LEU A 193 -4.07 -25.71 -13.41
CA LEU A 193 -2.71 -25.58 -12.90
C LEU A 193 -2.13 -26.93 -12.51
N ASP A 194 -0.81 -27.03 -12.55
CA ASP A 194 -0.02 -28.16 -12.07
C ASP A 194 0.75 -27.72 -10.82
N SER A 195 0.33 -28.22 -9.67
CA SER A 195 0.91 -27.94 -8.36
C SER A 195 1.70 -29.17 -7.90
N GLY A 196 2.88 -29.39 -8.48
CA GLY A 196 3.78 -30.47 -8.06
C GLY A 196 3.28 -31.87 -8.43
N GLY A 197 2.58 -31.99 -9.57
CA GLY A 197 1.96 -33.23 -10.05
C GLY A 197 0.46 -33.31 -9.78
N GLU A 198 -0.08 -32.49 -8.87
CA GLU A 198 -1.51 -32.37 -8.65
C GLU A 198 -2.14 -31.36 -9.60
N ARG A 199 -3.26 -31.75 -10.22
CA ARG A 199 -4.04 -30.86 -11.09
C ARG A 199 -5.05 -30.08 -10.28
N VAL A 200 -4.91 -28.76 -10.25
CA VAL A 200 -5.80 -27.84 -9.54
C VAL A 200 -6.55 -26.98 -10.55
N MET A 201 -7.88 -26.93 -10.46
CA MET A 201 -8.66 -25.94 -11.20
C MET A 201 -8.71 -24.64 -10.39
N PHE A 202 -8.08 -23.59 -10.90
CA PHE A 202 -7.93 -22.32 -10.21
C PHE A 202 -8.94 -21.29 -10.71
N PHE A 203 -9.76 -20.77 -9.79
CA PHE A 203 -10.75 -19.72 -10.08
C PHE A 203 -10.38 -18.42 -9.35
N ALA A 204 -10.47 -17.29 -10.06
CA ALA A 204 -10.25 -15.98 -9.48
C ALA A 204 -11.12 -14.91 -10.15
N LYS A 205 -11.42 -13.83 -9.41
CA LYS A 205 -12.16 -12.67 -9.92
C LYS A 205 -11.60 -11.36 -9.37
N LEU A 206 -11.79 -10.27 -10.10
CA LEU A 206 -11.45 -8.94 -9.61
C LEU A 206 -12.35 -8.56 -8.42
N ASP A 207 -11.73 -8.15 -7.33
CA ASP A 207 -12.46 -7.84 -6.09
C ASP A 207 -12.13 -6.45 -5.55
N THR A 208 -10.86 -6.03 -5.63
CA THR A 208 -10.40 -4.80 -4.99
C THR A 208 -9.52 -3.98 -5.91
N MET A 209 -9.83 -2.69 -6.03
CA MET A 209 -8.95 -1.65 -6.56
C MET A 209 -8.59 -0.71 -5.41
N VAL A 210 -7.33 -0.75 -4.98
CA VAL A 210 -6.81 0.07 -3.88
C VAL A 210 -5.70 0.95 -4.39
N ALA A 211 -5.74 2.24 -4.05
CA ALA A 211 -4.68 3.18 -4.32
C ALA A 211 -4.88 4.42 -3.43
N ASP A 212 -4.00 5.40 -3.55
CA ASP A 212 -4.28 6.73 -3.00
C ASP A 212 -5.48 7.38 -3.72
N GLU A 213 -6.04 8.46 -3.14
CA GLU A 213 -7.24 9.08 -3.73
C GLU A 213 -6.99 9.67 -5.11
N ALA A 214 -5.79 10.21 -5.36
CA ALA A 214 -5.47 10.81 -6.65
C ALA A 214 -5.39 9.76 -7.78
N ALA A 215 -4.79 8.59 -7.52
CA ALA A 215 -4.78 7.49 -8.46
C ALA A 215 -6.16 6.85 -8.63
N LEU A 216 -6.93 6.64 -7.55
CA LEU A 216 -8.32 6.17 -7.66
C LEU A 216 -9.16 7.12 -8.51
N LYS A 217 -9.03 8.44 -8.28
CA LYS A 217 -9.67 9.48 -9.07
C LYS A 217 -9.32 9.35 -10.55
N ALA A 218 -8.04 9.17 -10.89
CA ALA A 218 -7.58 9.06 -12.27
C ALA A 218 -7.97 7.72 -12.95
N VAL A 219 -8.04 6.62 -12.20
CA VAL A 219 -8.48 5.31 -12.69
C VAL A 219 -9.98 5.31 -13.01
N PHE A 220 -10.81 5.83 -12.12
CA PHE A 220 -12.26 5.88 -12.31
C PHE A 220 -12.73 7.12 -13.09
N ASP A 221 -11.85 8.09 -13.31
CA ASP A 221 -12.12 9.39 -13.92
C ASP A 221 -13.31 10.13 -13.29
N VAL A 222 -13.27 10.19 -11.96
CA VAL A 222 -14.26 10.91 -11.13
C VAL A 222 -13.74 12.30 -10.75
N LYS A 223 -14.61 13.20 -10.27
CA LYS A 223 -14.19 14.58 -9.90
C LYS A 223 -13.25 14.58 -8.68
N GLY A 224 -13.42 13.63 -7.75
CA GLY A 224 -12.56 13.40 -6.58
C GLY A 224 -12.61 14.54 -5.56
N SER A 225 -11.63 14.59 -4.65
CA SER A 225 -11.60 15.45 -3.44
C SER A 225 -11.86 16.95 -3.66
N SER A 226 -11.53 17.49 -4.83
CA SER A 226 -11.74 18.90 -5.21
C SER A 226 -13.10 19.17 -5.89
N GLY A 227 -13.89 18.14 -6.16
CA GLY A 227 -15.20 18.26 -6.80
C GLY A 227 -16.32 18.57 -5.81
N THR A 228 -17.47 19.01 -6.34
CA THR A 228 -18.70 19.23 -5.55
C THR A 228 -19.15 17.97 -4.83
N LEU A 229 -19.03 16.80 -5.46
CA LEU A 229 -19.20 15.50 -4.83
C LEU A 229 -17.81 14.86 -4.63
N PRO A 230 -17.18 15.04 -3.46
CA PRO A 230 -15.81 14.58 -3.24
C PRO A 230 -15.70 13.05 -3.12
N CYS A 231 -16.80 12.35 -2.82
CA CYS A 231 -16.82 10.91 -2.67
C CYS A 231 -17.58 10.24 -3.82
N PRO A 232 -16.94 9.40 -4.65
CA PRO A 232 -17.62 8.66 -5.71
C PRO A 232 -18.53 7.54 -5.20
N LEU A 233 -18.49 7.21 -3.90
CA LEU A 233 -19.36 6.20 -3.28
C LEU A 233 -20.66 6.78 -2.71
N CYS A 234 -20.79 8.10 -2.58
CA CYS A 234 -21.96 8.76 -1.99
C CYS A 234 -22.59 9.71 -3.01
N SER A 235 -23.91 9.65 -3.19
CA SER A 235 -24.61 10.54 -4.13
C SER A 235 -24.96 11.91 -3.55
N ASN A 236 -25.00 12.04 -2.22
CA ASN A 236 -25.51 13.23 -1.53
C ASN A 236 -24.49 13.95 -0.64
N VAL A 237 -23.24 13.47 -0.59
CA VAL A 237 -22.20 14.09 0.24
C VAL A 237 -21.51 15.17 -0.58
N VAL A 238 -21.66 16.42 -0.17
CA VAL A 238 -21.14 17.59 -0.88
C VAL A 238 -19.92 18.20 -0.21
N ALA A 239 -19.03 18.76 -1.03
CA ALA A 239 -17.88 19.52 -0.56
C ALA A 239 -18.36 20.80 0.15
N LYS A 240 -17.71 21.12 1.27
CA LYS A 240 -17.99 22.33 2.05
C LYS A 240 -17.96 23.61 1.22
N THR A 241 -17.02 23.70 0.28
CA THR A 241 -16.86 24.86 -0.60
C THR A 241 -18.03 25.07 -1.57
N SER A 242 -18.91 24.08 -1.74
CA SER A 242 -20.08 24.18 -2.60
C SER A 242 -21.25 24.92 -1.93
N MET A 243 -21.35 24.88 -0.59
CA MET A 243 -22.45 25.42 0.20
C MET A 243 -23.85 24.93 -0.23
N LEU A 244 -23.92 23.82 -0.98
CA LEU A 244 -25.17 23.33 -1.57
C LEU A 244 -26.13 22.79 -0.51
N GLU A 245 -25.62 22.20 0.56
CA GLU A 245 -26.40 21.68 1.68
C GLU A 245 -27.24 22.78 2.35
N GLY A 246 -26.74 24.02 2.40
CA GLY A 246 -27.45 25.16 2.97
C GLY A 246 -28.57 25.70 2.07
N CYS A 247 -28.55 25.35 0.78
CA CYS A 247 -29.55 25.74 -0.21
C CYS A 247 -30.50 24.58 -0.58
N ASP A 248 -30.30 23.39 -0.02
CA ASP A 248 -31.08 22.21 -0.36
C ASP A 248 -32.41 22.18 0.39
N THR A 249 -33.50 22.46 -0.32
CA THR A 249 -34.86 22.39 0.22
C THR A 249 -35.35 20.97 0.45
N THR A 250 -34.69 19.96 -0.13
CA THR A 250 -35.06 18.55 0.03
C THR A 250 -34.49 17.92 1.29
N GLY A 251 -33.47 18.54 1.90
CA GLY A 251 -32.76 18.02 3.07
C GLY A 251 -32.00 16.72 2.80
N THR A 252 -31.70 16.42 1.53
CA THR A 252 -31.01 15.19 1.12
C THR A 252 -29.49 15.37 1.09
N LEU A 253 -28.99 16.56 0.75
CA LEU A 253 -27.56 16.86 0.69
C LEU A 253 -26.99 17.02 2.10
N VAL A 254 -25.86 16.37 2.33
CA VAL A 254 -25.11 16.48 3.59
C VAL A 254 -23.68 16.93 3.33
N PRO A 255 -23.10 17.75 4.22
CA PRO A 255 -21.73 18.20 4.02
C PRO A 255 -20.73 17.06 4.27
N VAL A 256 -19.52 17.19 3.72
CA VAL A 256 -18.42 16.22 3.88
C VAL A 256 -18.02 15.93 5.34
N HIS A 257 -18.42 16.79 6.29
CA HIS A 257 -18.16 16.62 7.72
C HIS A 257 -19.30 15.95 8.50
N GLU A 258 -20.37 15.52 7.83
CA GLU A 258 -21.43 14.74 8.46
C GLU A 258 -20.89 13.40 9.00
N THR A 259 -21.36 12.98 10.17
CA THR A 259 -20.94 11.74 10.87
C THR A 259 -22.10 10.78 11.14
N ALA A 260 -23.33 11.14 10.81
CA ALA A 260 -24.49 10.28 10.80
C ALA A 260 -24.48 9.40 9.54
N LEU A 261 -24.00 8.15 9.66
CA LEU A 261 -23.83 7.23 8.53
C LEU A 261 -25.15 6.94 7.82
N GLU A 262 -26.26 6.92 8.56
CA GLU A 262 -27.61 6.71 8.06
C GLU A 262 -28.10 7.79 7.10
N LYS A 263 -27.47 8.97 7.10
CA LYS A 263 -27.78 10.04 6.15
C LYS A 263 -27.04 9.89 4.83
N PHE A 264 -26.07 8.98 4.72
CA PHE A 264 -25.33 8.80 3.48
C PHE A 264 -26.12 7.97 2.47
N CYS A 265 -26.32 8.52 1.28
CA CYS A 265 -26.91 7.81 0.17
C CYS A 265 -25.80 7.10 -0.63
N ALA A 266 -25.56 5.84 -0.29
CA ALA A 266 -24.56 5.01 -0.97
C ALA A 266 -24.93 4.76 -2.44
N ARG A 267 -23.94 4.85 -3.33
CA ARG A 267 -24.07 4.49 -4.74
C ARG A 267 -23.84 2.99 -4.94
N THR A 268 -24.58 2.41 -5.87
CA THR A 268 -24.32 1.07 -6.41
C THR A 268 -23.68 1.18 -7.80
N ASP A 269 -23.02 0.12 -8.27
CA ASP A 269 -22.46 0.10 -9.63
C ASP A 269 -23.52 0.41 -10.70
N ASN A 270 -24.74 -0.10 -10.52
CA ASN A 270 -25.84 0.18 -11.44
C ASN A 270 -26.23 1.67 -11.45
N THR A 271 -26.29 2.34 -10.29
CA THR A 271 -26.56 3.79 -10.24
C THR A 271 -25.44 4.62 -10.87
N ILE A 272 -24.19 4.17 -10.74
CA ILE A 272 -23.02 4.80 -11.38
C ILE A 272 -23.12 4.66 -12.90
N TRP A 273 -23.38 3.46 -13.41
CA TRP A 273 -23.55 3.23 -14.84
C TRP A 273 -24.78 3.93 -15.43
N GLN A 274 -25.87 4.08 -14.69
CA GLN A 274 -26.99 4.92 -15.09
C GLN A 274 -26.55 6.38 -15.28
N GLY A 275 -25.70 6.90 -14.39
CA GLY A 275 -25.08 8.21 -14.55
C GLY A 275 -24.21 8.31 -15.81
N CYS A 276 -23.40 7.29 -16.12
CA CYS A 276 -22.62 7.23 -17.35
C CYS A 276 -23.52 7.26 -18.61
N ARG A 277 -24.59 6.47 -18.64
CA ARG A 277 -25.56 6.47 -19.75
C ARG A 277 -26.26 7.82 -19.91
N LEU A 278 -26.57 8.48 -18.78
CA LEU A 278 -27.14 9.83 -18.80
C LEU A 278 -26.15 10.83 -19.43
N LEU A 279 -24.89 10.84 -19.00
CA LEU A 279 -23.85 11.67 -19.61
C LEU A 279 -23.72 11.40 -21.11
N GLN A 280 -23.68 10.13 -21.52
CA GLN A 280 -23.56 9.76 -22.92
C GLN A 280 -24.76 10.26 -23.75
N SER A 281 -25.99 10.11 -23.24
CA SER A 281 -27.20 10.58 -23.94
C SER A 281 -27.32 12.10 -24.06
N ARG A 282 -26.68 12.85 -23.15
CA ARG A 282 -26.73 14.32 -23.13
C ARG A 282 -25.55 14.95 -23.84
N CYS A 283 -24.48 14.21 -24.10
CA CYS A 283 -23.31 14.69 -24.81
C CYS A 283 -23.70 15.20 -26.21
N GLY A 284 -23.40 16.45 -26.52
CA GLY A 284 -23.78 17.11 -27.77
C GLY A 284 -25.26 17.52 -27.90
N GLN A 285 -26.12 17.14 -26.94
CA GLN A 285 -27.56 17.48 -26.94
C GLN A 285 -27.87 18.72 -26.08
N VAL A 286 -27.00 19.03 -25.12
CA VAL A 286 -27.14 20.20 -24.24
C VAL A 286 -25.98 21.16 -24.44
N SER A 287 -26.12 22.40 -23.96
CA SER A 287 -25.01 23.36 -24.00
C SER A 287 -23.80 22.85 -23.21
N LYS A 288 -22.60 23.25 -23.60
CA LYS A 288 -21.35 22.87 -22.91
C LYS A 288 -21.42 23.16 -21.41
N LYS A 289 -21.92 24.33 -21.02
CA LYS A 289 -22.10 24.72 -19.61
C LYS A 289 -23.07 23.81 -18.86
N ALA A 290 -24.21 23.47 -19.47
CA ALA A 290 -25.17 22.55 -18.87
C ALA A 290 -24.60 21.13 -18.75
N PHE A 291 -23.77 20.71 -19.69
CA PHE A 291 -23.08 19.42 -19.65
C PHE A 291 -22.03 19.36 -18.52
N GLU A 292 -21.20 20.40 -18.38
CA GLU A 292 -20.23 20.51 -17.28
C GLU A 292 -20.91 20.52 -15.90
N GLN A 293 -22.08 21.17 -15.79
CA GLN A 293 -22.90 21.12 -14.58
C GLN A 293 -23.47 19.72 -14.30
N LEU A 294 -23.86 18.99 -15.34
CA LEU A 294 -24.33 17.60 -15.21
C LEU A 294 -23.20 16.67 -14.75
N GLU A 295 -21.99 16.82 -15.30
CA GLU A 295 -20.81 16.09 -14.81
C GLU A 295 -20.52 16.41 -13.33
N GLN A 296 -20.62 17.68 -12.96
CA GLN A 296 -20.40 18.14 -11.58
C GLN A 296 -21.44 17.57 -10.61
N SER A 297 -22.73 17.56 -11.00
CA SER A 297 -23.81 17.01 -10.16
C SER A 297 -23.76 15.48 -10.04
N LEU A 298 -23.19 14.80 -11.03
CA LEU A 298 -22.94 13.35 -10.98
C LEU A 298 -21.60 13.01 -10.31
N GLY A 299 -20.69 13.96 -10.16
CA GLY A 299 -19.35 13.74 -9.60
C GLY A 299 -18.43 12.91 -10.52
N MET A 300 -18.74 12.84 -11.83
CA MET A 300 -18.05 11.98 -12.81
C MET A 300 -17.72 12.77 -14.08
N ASN A 301 -16.62 12.45 -14.74
CA ASN A 301 -16.29 12.99 -16.07
C ASN A 301 -16.90 12.10 -17.17
N HIS A 302 -17.28 12.70 -18.30
CA HIS A 302 -17.67 11.95 -19.49
C HIS A 302 -16.43 11.44 -20.23
N ASN A 303 -16.15 10.15 -20.06
CA ASN A 303 -14.98 9.49 -20.63
C ASN A 303 -15.39 8.17 -21.29
N PRO A 304 -15.77 8.18 -22.58
CA PRO A 304 -16.26 6.99 -23.28
C PRO A 304 -15.22 5.88 -23.41
N ASP A 305 -13.92 6.22 -23.34
CA ASP A 305 -12.80 5.27 -23.39
C ASP A 305 -12.41 4.74 -21.99
N GLY A 306 -13.03 5.23 -20.92
CA GLY A 306 -12.69 4.93 -19.53
C GLY A 306 -13.38 3.70 -18.96
N VAL A 307 -12.90 3.23 -17.80
CA VAL A 307 -13.36 1.98 -17.16
C VAL A 307 -14.85 1.97 -16.82
N LEU A 308 -15.42 3.14 -16.47
CA LEU A 308 -16.82 3.27 -16.08
C LEU A 308 -17.76 3.14 -17.27
N PHE A 309 -17.42 3.75 -18.40
CA PHE A 309 -18.24 3.73 -19.61
C PHE A 309 -18.16 2.38 -20.33
N HIS A 310 -17.00 1.72 -20.27
CA HIS A 310 -16.86 0.33 -20.73
C HIS A 310 -17.46 -0.71 -19.79
N GLY A 311 -17.79 -0.35 -18.54
CA GLY A 311 -18.27 -1.30 -17.53
C GLY A 311 -17.21 -2.31 -17.06
N SER A 312 -15.94 -2.12 -17.42
CA SER A 312 -14.85 -3.07 -17.12
C SER A 312 -14.40 -3.08 -15.66
N LEU A 313 -14.69 -2.02 -14.90
CA LEU A 313 -14.35 -1.92 -13.48
C LEU A 313 -15.54 -1.35 -12.67
N PRO A 314 -16.28 -2.19 -11.93
CA PRO A 314 -17.40 -1.72 -11.10
C PRO A 314 -16.90 -0.95 -9.88
N LEU A 315 -17.09 0.37 -9.86
CA LEU A 315 -16.52 1.27 -8.85
C LEU A 315 -16.97 0.97 -7.42
N ALA A 316 -18.28 0.89 -7.18
CA ALA A 316 -18.82 0.76 -5.82
C ALA A 316 -18.45 -0.60 -5.19
N SER A 317 -18.29 -1.63 -6.01
CA SER A 317 -17.87 -2.96 -5.53
C SER A 317 -16.36 -3.10 -5.37
N THR A 318 -15.56 -2.45 -6.21
CA THR A 318 -14.10 -2.68 -6.24
C THR A 318 -13.30 -1.64 -5.47
N LEU A 319 -13.71 -0.37 -5.47
CA LEU A 319 -12.95 0.71 -4.84
C LEU A 319 -12.76 0.43 -3.34
N MET A 320 -11.52 0.58 -2.89
CA MET A 320 -11.19 0.63 -1.47
C MET A 320 -10.23 1.78 -1.22
N TYR A 321 -10.62 2.68 -0.32
CA TYR A 321 -9.69 3.68 0.20
C TYR A 321 -8.62 3.01 1.03
N ASP A 322 -7.36 3.34 0.77
CA ASP A 322 -6.29 2.89 1.64
C ASP A 322 -6.24 3.73 2.91
N TRP A 323 -6.15 3.06 4.05
CA TRP A 323 -6.18 3.75 5.32
C TRP A 323 -4.86 4.46 5.65
N LEU A 324 -3.73 4.07 5.01
CA LEU A 324 -2.43 4.73 5.18
C LEU A 324 -2.51 6.17 4.67
N HIS A 325 -3.04 6.44 3.48
CA HIS A 325 -3.17 7.82 2.98
C HIS A 325 -4.33 8.56 3.61
N CYS A 326 -5.38 7.86 4.07
CA CYS A 326 -6.44 8.51 4.85
C CYS A 326 -5.88 9.09 6.16
N TYR A 327 -5.09 8.33 6.92
CA TYR A 327 -4.65 8.75 8.25
C TYR A 327 -3.23 9.31 8.33
N LEU A 328 -2.26 8.73 7.64
CA LEU A 328 -0.84 9.00 7.89
C LEU A 328 -0.20 9.85 6.79
N VAL A 329 -0.33 9.52 5.51
CA VAL A 329 0.36 10.27 4.43
C VAL A 329 -0.46 11.50 4.05
N ALA A 330 -0.01 12.68 4.53
CA ALA A 330 -0.78 13.93 4.47
C ALA A 330 -2.25 13.73 4.93
N GLY A 331 -2.46 12.81 5.88
CA GLY A 331 -3.76 12.34 6.32
C GLY A 331 -4.24 13.01 7.61
N LEU A 332 -5.26 12.41 8.23
CA LEU A 332 -5.92 12.94 9.42
C LEU A 332 -4.97 13.16 10.61
N MET A 333 -3.95 12.31 10.80
CA MET A 333 -2.96 12.49 11.86
C MET A 333 -2.14 13.77 11.69
N HIS A 334 -1.78 14.14 10.46
CA HIS A 334 -1.05 15.38 10.22
C HIS A 334 -1.92 16.61 10.50
N VAL A 335 -3.21 16.55 10.15
CA VAL A 335 -4.18 17.62 10.47
C VAL A 335 -4.32 17.73 12.00
N GLU A 336 -4.56 16.60 12.68
CA GLU A 336 -4.74 16.52 14.14
C GLU A 336 -3.55 17.13 14.89
N LEU A 337 -2.34 16.64 14.64
CA LEU A 337 -1.14 17.11 15.34
C LEU A 337 -0.83 18.57 14.99
N GLY A 338 -1.14 18.96 13.75
CA GLY A 338 -1.06 20.33 13.27
C GLY A 338 -1.88 21.34 14.06
N LEU A 339 -3.08 20.93 14.50
CA LEU A 339 -3.98 21.76 15.30
C LEU A 339 -3.71 21.62 16.80
N LEU A 340 -3.28 20.44 17.26
CA LEU A 340 -2.99 20.17 18.67
C LEU A 340 -1.72 20.88 19.17
N PHE A 341 -0.63 20.88 18.39
CA PHE A 341 0.65 21.43 18.84
C PHE A 341 0.58 22.92 19.21
N PRO A 342 -0.06 23.81 18.42
CA PRO A 342 -0.28 25.20 18.84
C PRO A 342 -0.99 25.32 20.19
N ILE A 343 -1.99 24.47 20.47
CA ILE A 343 -2.73 24.46 21.75
C ILE A 343 -1.82 23.99 22.90
N LEU A 344 -0.96 23.01 22.67
CA LEU A 344 0.01 22.57 23.69
C LEU A 344 1.03 23.67 24.01
N TYR A 345 1.43 24.45 23.01
CA TYR A 345 2.38 25.56 23.19
C TYR A 345 1.82 26.68 24.08
N THR A 346 0.51 26.94 24.02
CA THR A 346 -0.13 27.90 24.94
C THR A 346 -0.13 27.42 26.40
N HIS A 347 0.12 26.14 26.63
CA HIS A 347 0.23 25.51 27.96
C HIS A 347 1.68 25.23 28.38
N GLY A 348 2.67 25.81 27.69
CA GLY A 348 4.08 25.73 28.08
C GLY A 348 4.82 24.48 27.60
N VAL A 349 4.18 23.63 26.78
CA VAL A 349 4.90 22.54 26.09
C VAL A 349 5.76 23.16 24.99
N THR A 350 7.00 22.70 24.84
CA THR A 350 7.90 23.14 23.76
C THR A 350 8.25 21.97 22.83
N VAL A 351 8.64 22.28 21.59
CA VAL A 351 9.19 21.27 20.66
C VAL A 351 10.35 20.51 21.31
N GLU A 352 11.22 21.22 22.04
CA GLU A 352 12.33 20.62 22.76
C GLU A 352 11.85 19.64 23.83
N SER A 353 10.85 20.03 24.64
CA SER A 353 10.30 19.14 25.67
C SER A 353 9.70 17.84 25.10
N LEU A 354 9.06 17.91 23.92
CA LEU A 354 8.52 16.74 23.23
C LEU A 354 9.64 15.85 22.67
N LYS A 355 10.67 16.47 22.09
CA LYS A 355 11.86 15.76 21.60
C LYS A 355 12.61 15.08 22.74
N ASP A 356 12.85 15.78 23.84
CA ASP A 356 13.51 15.25 25.03
C ASP A 356 12.74 14.06 25.60
N TRP A 357 11.42 14.17 25.66
CA TRP A 357 10.56 13.07 26.10
C TRP A 357 10.72 11.83 25.21
N MET A 358 10.62 11.99 23.89
CA MET A 358 10.80 10.91 22.90
C MET A 358 12.23 10.31 22.93
N CYS A 359 13.23 11.16 23.16
CA CYS A 359 14.63 10.77 23.27
C CYS A 359 14.94 10.02 24.57
N SER A 360 14.06 10.11 25.57
CA SER A 360 14.27 9.43 26.85
C SER A 360 13.93 7.93 26.83
N PHE A 361 13.39 7.43 25.71
CA PHE A 361 13.15 6.01 25.47
C PHE A 361 14.29 5.39 24.66
N GLU A 362 14.62 4.14 24.98
CA GLU A 362 15.39 3.24 24.13
C GLU A 362 14.48 2.74 23.00
N TRP A 363 14.96 2.91 21.77
CA TRP A 363 14.26 2.50 20.56
C TRP A 363 14.67 1.08 20.18
N PRO A 364 13.73 0.21 19.78
CA PRO A 364 14.05 -1.08 19.21
C PRO A 364 15.05 -0.94 18.07
N TYR A 365 15.97 -1.89 17.93
CA TYR A 365 17.07 -1.75 16.99
C TYR A 365 16.61 -1.39 15.57
N GLY A 366 15.61 -2.09 15.05
CA GLY A 366 15.04 -1.85 13.71
C GLY A 366 14.40 -0.48 13.52
N LEU A 367 14.08 0.24 14.62
CA LEU A 367 13.47 1.56 14.60
C LEU A 367 14.46 2.70 14.94
N ARG A 368 15.68 2.39 15.39
CA ARG A 368 16.68 3.40 15.77
C ARG A 368 17.04 4.34 14.61
N THR A 369 17.14 3.79 13.40
CA THR A 369 17.40 4.56 12.17
C THR A 369 16.27 5.55 11.87
N HIS A 370 15.04 5.22 12.24
CA HIS A 370 13.84 6.03 12.03
C HIS A 370 13.60 7.06 13.13
N ARG A 371 14.26 6.95 14.30
CA ARG A 371 14.15 7.91 15.40
C ARG A 371 14.31 9.36 14.92
N ASN A 372 15.36 9.63 14.16
CA ASN A 372 15.63 10.98 13.65
C ASN A 372 14.54 11.48 12.69
N GLU A 373 13.96 10.58 11.89
CA GLU A 373 12.86 10.90 10.99
C GLU A 373 11.59 11.23 11.79
N THR A 374 11.29 10.48 12.85
CA THR A 374 10.17 10.76 13.76
C THR A 374 10.35 12.08 14.49
N LEU A 375 11.55 12.38 15.01
CA LEU A 375 11.82 13.63 15.72
C LEU A 375 11.67 14.87 14.81
N ARG A 376 11.94 14.72 13.50
CA ARG A 376 11.71 15.77 12.49
C ARG A 376 10.24 16.08 12.25
N ILE A 377 9.30 15.24 12.70
CA ILE A 377 7.85 15.54 12.62
C ILE A 377 7.53 16.77 13.46
N PHE A 378 8.16 16.91 14.63
CA PHE A 378 7.98 18.08 15.51
C PHE A 378 8.57 19.37 14.94
N ASP A 379 9.50 19.27 13.97
CA ASP A 379 10.11 20.43 13.32
C ASP A 379 9.24 21.05 12.22
N LYS A 380 8.26 20.28 11.70
CA LYS A 380 7.34 20.78 10.67
C LYS A 380 6.33 21.73 11.30
N ARG A 381 6.65 23.03 11.27
CA ARG A 381 5.69 24.09 11.58
C ARG A 381 4.62 24.12 10.50
N ILE A 382 3.36 23.95 10.88
CA ILE A 382 2.27 24.43 10.03
C ILE A 382 2.33 25.97 10.12
N PRO A 383 2.39 26.70 8.99
CA PRO A 383 2.33 28.15 9.04
C PRO A 383 1.08 28.56 9.80
N PRO A 384 1.14 29.58 10.66
CA PRO A 384 -0.02 30.07 11.37
C PRO A 384 -1.02 30.62 10.35
N GLY A 385 -1.93 29.76 9.87
CA GLY A 385 -3.25 30.23 9.44
C GLY A 385 -3.92 30.81 10.68
N GLU A 386 -4.78 31.82 10.47
CA GLU A 386 -5.56 32.46 11.53
C GLU A 386 -6.27 31.41 12.38
N PHE A 387 -5.62 31.02 13.48
CA PHE A 387 -6.10 30.01 14.41
C PHE A 387 -7.10 30.74 15.30
N ASN A 388 -8.31 30.94 14.78
CA ASN A 388 -9.42 31.47 15.54
C ASN A 388 -9.84 30.37 16.53
N LEU A 389 -9.31 30.46 17.75
CA LEU A 389 -9.75 29.66 18.88
C LEU A 389 -11.27 29.78 18.96
N ALA A 390 -11.98 28.65 18.80
CA ALA A 390 -13.39 28.59 19.12
C ALA A 390 -13.59 29.13 20.55
N THR A 391 -14.70 29.81 20.77
CA THR A 391 -15.06 30.69 21.92
C THR A 391 -15.14 30.01 23.30
N GLY A 392 -14.49 28.86 23.51
CA GLY A 392 -14.38 28.17 24.79
C GLY A 392 -13.21 28.64 25.63
N SER A 393 -13.29 28.42 26.95
CA SER A 393 -12.14 28.62 27.85
C SER A 393 -10.98 27.70 27.45
N ILE A 394 -9.75 28.23 27.43
CA ILE A 394 -8.52 27.54 27.01
C ILE A 394 -8.36 26.11 27.60
N PRO A 395 -8.68 25.83 28.89
CA PRO A 395 -8.57 24.48 29.45
C PRO A 395 -9.53 23.44 28.85
N ASP A 396 -10.75 23.85 28.49
CA ASP A 396 -11.76 22.98 27.87
C ASP A 396 -11.37 22.57 26.45
N LEU A 397 -10.77 23.51 25.70
CA LEU A 397 -10.27 23.23 24.36
C LEU A 397 -9.13 22.22 24.36
N LEU A 398 -8.16 22.34 25.28
CA LEU A 398 -7.06 21.38 25.38
C LEU A 398 -7.58 19.96 25.66
N ALA A 399 -8.53 19.82 26.61
CA ALA A 399 -9.10 18.52 26.94
C ALA A 399 -9.81 17.87 25.74
N LYS A 400 -10.59 18.65 24.98
CA LYS A 400 -11.26 18.18 23.75
C LYS A 400 -10.26 17.79 22.66
N ALA A 401 -9.25 18.61 22.42
CA ALA A 401 -8.19 18.36 21.46
C ALA A 401 -7.40 17.08 21.80
N MET A 402 -7.01 16.89 23.06
CA MET A 402 -6.37 15.66 23.52
C MET A 402 -7.28 14.43 23.36
N THR A 403 -8.58 14.58 23.65
CA THR A 403 -9.56 13.49 23.48
C THR A 403 -9.69 13.09 22.01
N SER A 404 -9.76 14.06 21.10
CA SER A 404 -9.74 13.81 19.65
C SER A 404 -8.51 13.02 19.24
N CYS A 405 -7.32 13.47 19.66
CA CYS A 405 -6.05 12.87 19.28
C CYS A 405 -5.91 11.43 19.81
N LEU A 406 -6.31 11.20 21.06
CA LEU A 406 -6.33 9.85 21.64
C LEU A 406 -7.31 8.92 20.89
N ASN A 407 -8.49 9.41 20.50
CA ASN A 407 -9.41 8.61 19.69
C ASN A 407 -8.83 8.32 18.29
N LEU A 408 -8.08 9.24 17.68
CA LEU A 408 -7.35 8.98 16.44
C LEU A 408 -6.34 7.83 16.64
N PHE A 409 -5.59 7.82 17.73
CA PHE A 409 -4.64 6.74 18.02
C PHE A 409 -5.32 5.39 18.24
N LEU A 410 -6.49 5.37 18.88
CA LEU A 410 -7.29 4.14 18.98
C LEU A 410 -7.70 3.59 17.61
N VAL A 411 -8.06 4.46 16.66
CA VAL A 411 -8.33 4.04 15.28
C VAL A 411 -7.08 3.45 14.64
N LEU A 412 -5.93 4.11 14.77
CA LEU A 412 -4.66 3.62 14.22
C LEU A 412 -4.27 2.26 14.82
N ASP A 413 -4.49 2.06 16.12
CA ASP A 413 -4.23 0.77 16.78
C ASP A 413 -5.06 -0.35 16.17
N LEU A 414 -6.35 -0.13 15.92
CA LEU A 414 -7.23 -1.10 15.26
C LEU A 414 -6.78 -1.36 13.82
N LEU A 415 -6.49 -0.32 13.04
CA LEU A 415 -6.01 -0.47 11.66
C LEU A 415 -4.68 -1.24 11.60
N LEU A 416 -3.76 -0.96 12.52
CA LEU A 416 -2.48 -1.65 12.63
C LEU A 416 -2.63 -3.12 13.06
N LYS A 417 -3.57 -3.43 13.97
CA LYS A 417 -3.94 -4.81 14.32
C LYS A 417 -4.40 -5.56 13.07
N GLY A 418 -5.35 -4.99 12.33
CA GLY A 418 -5.84 -5.58 11.07
C GLY A 418 -4.73 -5.78 10.04
N ASN A 419 -3.81 -4.81 9.92
CA ASN A 419 -2.67 -4.90 9.01
C ASN A 419 -1.68 -6.03 9.39
N ARG A 420 -1.61 -6.40 10.67
CA ARG A 420 -0.84 -7.56 11.16
C ARG A 420 -1.59 -8.89 11.02
N GLY A 421 -2.79 -8.88 10.43
CA GLY A 421 -3.64 -10.06 10.29
C GLY A 421 -4.41 -10.44 11.56
N GLU A 422 -4.40 -9.57 12.57
CA GLU A 422 -5.21 -9.78 13.78
C GLU A 422 -6.68 -9.48 13.45
N GLN A 423 -7.59 -10.20 14.12
CA GLN A 423 -9.02 -9.98 13.96
C GLN A 423 -9.41 -8.62 14.54
N VAL A 424 -10.08 -7.81 13.73
CA VAL A 424 -10.62 -6.51 14.13
C VAL A 424 -12.08 -6.49 13.71
N PRO A 425 -13.02 -6.53 14.67
CA PRO A 425 -14.43 -6.41 14.36
C PRO A 425 -14.70 -5.12 13.58
N PRO A 426 -15.35 -5.20 12.40
CA PRO A 426 -15.61 -4.01 11.60
C PRO A 426 -16.43 -2.93 12.32
N ASP A 427 -17.34 -3.35 13.21
CA ASP A 427 -18.18 -2.44 14.00
C ASP A 427 -17.36 -1.68 15.06
N ASP A 428 -16.35 -2.32 15.66
CA ASP A 428 -15.42 -1.66 16.59
C ASP A 428 -14.60 -0.59 15.86
N LEU A 429 -14.13 -0.92 14.65
CA LEU A 429 -13.41 0.03 13.80
C LEU A 429 -14.30 1.21 13.40
N GLU A 430 -15.53 0.95 12.95
CA GLU A 430 -16.51 1.98 12.60
C GLU A 430 -16.82 2.89 13.80
N ALA A 431 -17.07 2.30 14.96
CA ALA A 431 -17.34 3.03 16.20
C ALA A 431 -16.14 3.91 16.62
N ALA A 432 -14.91 3.39 16.53
CA ALA A 432 -13.70 4.15 16.84
C ALA A 432 -13.52 5.34 15.89
N ILE A 433 -13.73 5.13 14.58
CA ILE A 433 -13.65 6.19 13.57
C ILE A 433 -14.70 7.27 13.83
N LEU A 434 -15.95 6.88 14.09
CA LEU A 434 -17.03 7.82 14.42
C LEU A 434 -16.72 8.62 15.68
N LYS A 435 -16.22 7.95 16.72
CA LYS A 435 -15.82 8.60 17.97
C LYS A 435 -14.72 9.62 17.74
N HIS A 436 -13.72 9.29 16.92
CA HIS A 436 -12.69 10.22 16.50
C HIS A 436 -13.27 11.41 15.73
N CYS A 437 -14.04 11.19 14.66
CA CYS A 437 -14.58 12.28 13.84
C CYS A 437 -15.48 13.23 14.65
N ARG A 438 -16.30 12.72 15.57
CA ARG A 438 -17.13 13.54 16.47
C ARG A 438 -16.30 14.32 17.49
N ALA A 439 -15.28 13.70 18.07
CA ALA A 439 -14.37 14.39 18.98
C ALA A 439 -13.57 15.49 18.27
N PHE A 440 -13.14 15.24 17.03
CA PHE A 440 -12.48 16.22 16.17
C PHE A 440 -13.38 17.44 15.94
N LEU A 441 -14.61 17.22 15.50
CA LEU A 441 -15.58 18.30 15.26
C LEU A 441 -15.87 19.09 16.53
N SER A 442 -15.96 18.42 17.69
CA SER A 442 -16.15 19.08 18.97
C SER A 442 -14.94 19.92 19.40
N ALA A 443 -13.73 19.56 19.00
CA ALA A 443 -12.50 20.25 19.39
C ALA A 443 -12.16 21.40 18.44
N TYR A 444 -12.29 21.17 17.12
CA TYR A 444 -11.74 22.05 16.08
C TYR A 444 -12.80 22.64 15.14
N GLY A 445 -14.06 22.18 15.23
CA GLY A 445 -15.11 22.57 14.30
C GLY A 445 -14.94 21.97 12.90
N SER A 446 -15.82 22.37 11.97
CA SER A 446 -15.86 21.84 10.59
C SER A 446 -14.95 22.59 9.61
N GLU A 447 -14.26 23.65 10.05
CA GLU A 447 -13.31 24.43 9.22
C GLU A 447 -12.09 23.64 8.78
N HIS A 448 -11.61 22.73 9.63
CA HIS A 448 -10.41 21.95 9.36
C HIS A 448 -10.69 20.56 8.78
N VAL A 449 -11.95 20.26 8.47
CA VAL A 449 -12.32 18.97 7.89
C VAL A 449 -11.92 18.89 6.42
N VAL A 450 -11.15 17.86 6.10
CA VAL A 450 -10.75 17.49 4.74
C VAL A 450 -11.54 16.26 4.25
N PRO A 451 -11.66 16.02 2.93
CA PRO A 451 -12.39 14.85 2.39
C PRO A 451 -11.97 13.49 2.97
N LYS A 452 -10.73 13.36 3.44
CA LYS A 452 -10.22 12.15 4.11
C LYS A 452 -11.01 11.77 5.37
N PHE A 453 -11.68 12.72 6.04
CA PHE A 453 -12.62 12.41 7.12
C PHE A 453 -13.75 11.53 6.61
N HIS A 454 -14.40 11.95 5.53
CA HIS A 454 -15.48 11.18 4.93
C HIS A 454 -14.99 9.84 4.37
N TYR A 455 -13.81 9.81 3.73
CA TYR A 455 -13.24 8.56 3.22
C TYR A 455 -12.97 7.55 4.35
N SER A 456 -12.53 8.01 5.52
CA SER A 456 -12.31 7.15 6.67
C SER A 456 -13.60 6.46 7.17
N LEU A 457 -14.75 7.11 7.04
CA LEU A 457 -16.04 6.53 7.44
C LEU A 457 -16.44 5.31 6.60
N HIS A 458 -15.87 5.13 5.40
CA HIS A 458 -16.09 3.94 4.59
C HIS A 458 -15.26 2.72 5.02
N LEU A 459 -14.21 2.90 5.84
CA LEU A 459 -13.29 1.82 6.21
C LEU A 459 -13.98 0.69 6.98
N GLY A 460 -14.93 1.02 7.87
CA GLY A 460 -15.74 0.02 8.58
C GLY A 460 -16.57 -0.84 7.63
N ALA A 461 -17.28 -0.20 6.69
CA ALA A 461 -18.07 -0.89 5.66
C ALA A 461 -17.21 -1.76 4.73
N PHE A 462 -15.99 -1.32 4.39
CA PHE A 462 -15.04 -2.15 3.65
C PHE A 462 -14.59 -3.36 4.46
N ALA A 463 -14.23 -3.17 5.74
CA ALA A 463 -13.80 -4.24 6.64
C ALA A 463 -14.87 -5.33 6.84
N ARG A 464 -16.16 -4.99 6.77
CA ARG A 464 -17.27 -5.97 6.77
C ARG A 464 -17.26 -6.89 5.55
N LYS A 465 -16.79 -6.40 4.40
CA LYS A 465 -16.82 -7.13 3.12
C LYS A 465 -15.50 -7.84 2.82
N LYS A 466 -14.38 -7.22 3.17
CA LYS A 466 -13.04 -7.68 2.78
C LYS A 466 -11.95 -7.11 3.70
N PRO A 467 -10.82 -7.82 3.86
CA PRO A 467 -9.68 -7.31 4.59
C PRO A 467 -9.19 -5.97 4.03
N LEU A 468 -8.93 -5.00 4.92
CA LEU A 468 -8.35 -3.73 4.52
C LEU A 468 -6.90 -3.92 4.06
N ILE A 469 -6.52 -3.24 2.97
CA ILE A 469 -5.15 -3.22 2.47
C ILE A 469 -4.56 -1.85 2.75
N SER A 470 -3.35 -1.83 3.32
CA SER A 470 -2.56 -0.63 3.49
C SER A 470 -1.55 -0.48 2.35
N CYS A 471 -1.21 0.76 2.00
CA CYS A 471 -0.26 1.03 0.93
C CYS A 471 1.21 1.10 1.38
N PHE A 472 1.53 0.69 2.61
CA PHE A 472 2.91 0.68 3.11
C PHE A 472 3.83 -0.22 2.27
N THR A 473 3.34 -1.40 1.89
CA THR A 473 4.08 -2.35 1.06
C THR A 473 4.36 -1.77 -0.31
N HIS A 474 3.39 -1.07 -0.89
CA HIS A 474 3.51 -0.46 -2.21
C HIS A 474 4.56 0.66 -2.20
N GLU A 475 4.58 1.50 -1.16
CA GLU A 475 5.61 2.54 -1.00
C GLU A 475 7.04 1.99 -0.95
N ARG A 476 7.23 0.84 -0.29
CA ARG A 476 8.53 0.16 -0.31
C ARG A 476 8.79 -0.46 -1.68
N LYS A 477 7.81 -1.14 -2.28
CA LYS A 477 7.91 -1.77 -3.60
C LYS A 477 8.28 -0.78 -4.71
N HIS A 478 7.82 0.48 -4.63
CA HIS A 478 8.22 1.55 -5.55
C HIS A 478 9.74 1.72 -5.64
N ARG A 479 10.51 1.39 -4.59
CA ARG A 479 11.97 1.47 -4.58
C ARG A 479 12.60 0.60 -5.65
N GLN A 480 12.06 -0.60 -5.90
CA GLN A 480 12.55 -1.52 -6.94
C GLN A 480 12.50 -0.86 -8.32
N ILE A 481 11.32 -0.36 -8.72
CA ILE A 481 11.16 0.31 -10.02
C ILE A 481 11.95 1.61 -10.08
N LYS A 482 12.01 2.39 -8.99
CA LYS A 482 12.83 3.61 -8.93
C LYS A 482 14.31 3.29 -9.17
N GLN A 483 14.85 2.25 -8.54
CA GLN A 483 16.24 1.82 -8.70
C GLN A 483 16.54 1.49 -10.16
N LEU A 484 15.72 0.62 -10.78
CA LEU A 484 15.90 0.21 -12.18
C LEU A 484 15.71 1.37 -13.17
N ALA A 485 14.67 2.20 -12.97
CA ALA A 485 14.37 3.32 -13.86
C ALA A 485 15.39 4.47 -13.75
N ASN A 486 16.04 4.64 -12.59
CA ASN A 486 17.07 5.66 -12.39
C ASN A 486 18.30 5.44 -13.30
N GLU A 487 18.58 4.18 -13.66
CA GLU A 487 19.70 3.80 -14.53
C GLU A 487 19.49 4.22 -16.00
N ILE A 488 18.24 4.51 -16.38
CA ILE A 488 17.90 4.89 -17.75
C ILE A 488 17.75 6.41 -17.83
N HIS A 489 18.79 7.06 -18.33
CA HIS A 489 18.83 8.52 -18.48
C HIS A 489 18.06 9.02 -19.71
N ASN A 490 18.07 8.25 -20.80
CA ASN A 490 17.46 8.62 -22.08
C ASN A 490 16.30 7.67 -22.44
N PRO A 491 15.06 7.98 -22.03
CA PRO A 491 13.92 7.10 -22.24
C PRO A 491 13.40 7.17 -23.70
N GLY A 492 13.62 6.11 -24.48
CA GLY A 492 13.03 5.92 -25.83
C GLY A 492 11.76 5.05 -25.81
N ASP A 493 11.29 4.62 -26.98
CA ASP A 493 10.12 3.71 -27.11
C ASP A 493 10.32 2.32 -26.47
N TRP A 494 11.58 1.97 -26.15
CA TRP A 494 11.96 0.70 -25.52
C TRP A 494 11.96 0.75 -23.98
N PHE A 495 11.73 1.92 -23.37
CA PHE A 495 11.93 2.16 -21.94
C PHE A 495 11.07 1.23 -21.07
N GLU A 496 9.76 1.21 -21.29
CA GLU A 496 8.81 0.41 -20.52
C GLU A 496 9.20 -1.07 -20.55
N LYS A 497 9.48 -1.58 -21.76
CA LYS A 497 9.85 -2.98 -21.99
C LYS A 497 11.14 -3.35 -21.25
N SER A 498 12.13 -2.44 -21.23
CA SER A 498 13.40 -2.69 -20.53
C SER A 498 13.20 -2.75 -19.01
N VAL A 499 12.53 -1.76 -18.43
CA VAL A 499 12.29 -1.72 -16.97
C VAL A 499 11.44 -2.91 -16.54
N PHE A 500 10.38 -3.23 -17.27
CA PHE A 500 9.48 -4.34 -16.95
C PHE A 500 10.20 -5.70 -16.95
N ARG A 501 11.09 -5.93 -17.92
CA ARG A 501 11.90 -7.15 -17.98
C ARG A 501 12.87 -7.27 -16.82
N ASP A 502 13.53 -6.18 -16.43
CA ASP A 502 14.47 -6.21 -15.30
C ASP A 502 13.75 -6.43 -13.96
N VAL A 503 12.54 -5.85 -13.77
CA VAL A 503 11.69 -6.12 -12.60
C VAL A 503 11.37 -7.61 -12.48
N TRP A 504 10.94 -8.24 -13.58
CA TRP A 504 10.62 -9.68 -13.57
C TRP A 504 11.86 -10.56 -13.41
N GLY A 505 12.97 -10.20 -14.04
CA GLY A 505 14.22 -10.91 -13.87
C GLY A 505 14.71 -10.90 -12.41
N GLU A 506 14.56 -9.78 -11.71
CA GLU A 506 14.87 -9.71 -10.28
C GLU A 506 13.89 -10.53 -9.43
N ALA A 507 12.59 -10.47 -9.74
CA ALA A 507 11.57 -11.26 -9.03
C ALA A 507 11.84 -12.77 -9.12
N MET A 508 12.20 -13.28 -10.30
CA MET A 508 12.55 -14.70 -10.51
C MET A 508 13.80 -15.11 -9.74
N LEU A 509 14.82 -14.26 -9.69
CA LEU A 509 16.03 -14.52 -8.92
C LEU A 509 15.73 -14.60 -7.42
N ASN A 510 14.97 -13.65 -6.89
CA ASN A 510 14.65 -13.58 -5.47
C ASN A 510 13.80 -14.78 -5.01
N ALA A 511 12.87 -15.26 -5.85
CA ALA A 511 12.09 -16.47 -5.55
C ALA A 511 12.99 -17.73 -5.42
N ASN A 512 13.96 -17.91 -6.32
CA ASN A 512 14.83 -19.09 -6.34
C ASN A 512 15.81 -19.20 -5.16
N PHE A 513 16.14 -18.09 -4.49
CA PHE A 513 17.02 -18.11 -3.32
C PHE A 513 16.31 -18.56 -2.04
N GLY A 514 14.98 -18.46 -1.96
CA GLY A 514 14.20 -18.80 -0.77
C GLY A 514 14.15 -20.31 -0.44
N ASP A 515 14.18 -21.17 -1.46
CA ASP A 515 14.01 -22.63 -1.30
C ASP A 515 15.31 -23.40 -1.02
N ARG A 516 16.49 -22.78 -1.06
CA ARG A 516 17.80 -23.51 -1.10
C ARG A 516 18.61 -23.56 0.21
N ALA A 517 18.13 -23.07 1.35
CA ALA A 517 18.92 -23.06 2.59
C ALA A 517 18.59 -24.24 3.53
N CYS A 518 19.45 -25.27 3.59
CA CYS A 518 19.34 -26.40 4.52
C CYS A 518 20.26 -26.23 5.74
N GLY A 519 19.68 -26.11 6.95
CA GLY A 519 20.38 -26.10 8.24
C GLY A 519 19.84 -25.03 9.21
N ALA A 520 19.83 -25.31 10.52
CA ALA A 520 19.37 -24.32 11.48
C ALA A 520 20.36 -23.16 11.58
N THR A 521 19.92 -21.95 11.25
CA THR A 521 20.78 -20.75 11.23
C THR A 521 20.46 -19.87 12.43
N VAL A 522 21.49 -19.55 13.22
CA VAL A 522 21.39 -18.61 14.34
C VAL A 522 21.61 -17.20 13.82
N SER A 523 20.74 -16.27 14.21
CA SER A 523 20.85 -14.86 13.89
C SER A 523 20.60 -14.02 15.14
N PHE A 524 21.30 -12.88 15.26
CA PHE A 524 21.02 -11.88 16.28
C PHE A 524 19.95 -10.88 15.87
N GLN A 525 19.45 -11.00 14.64
CA GLN A 525 18.38 -10.19 14.07
C GLN A 525 17.39 -11.10 13.33
N ALA A 526 16.10 -10.90 13.54
CA ALA A 526 15.07 -11.60 12.78
C ALA A 526 13.92 -10.67 12.41
N VAL A 527 13.23 -10.98 11.33
CA VAL A 527 11.95 -10.34 10.98
C VAL A 527 10.86 -11.12 11.71
N CYS A 528 10.41 -10.60 12.85
CA CYS A 528 9.39 -11.24 13.67
C CYS A 528 7.98 -11.10 13.05
N ARG A 529 7.71 -9.98 12.35
CA ARG A 529 6.45 -9.68 11.64
C ARG A 529 6.72 -8.82 10.41
N PRO A 530 5.79 -8.72 9.44
CA PRO A 530 6.00 -7.86 8.29
C PRO A 530 6.27 -6.41 8.69
N GLY A 531 7.46 -5.90 8.31
CA GLY A 531 7.91 -4.56 8.65
C GLY A 531 8.46 -4.39 10.08
N GLN A 532 8.57 -5.46 10.88
CA GLN A 532 9.15 -5.42 12.22
C GLN A 532 10.30 -6.42 12.33
N SER A 533 11.52 -5.90 12.48
CA SER A 533 12.65 -6.68 12.94
C SER A 533 12.81 -6.57 14.46
N CYS A 534 13.39 -7.61 15.02
CA CYS A 534 13.70 -7.79 16.43
C CYS A 534 15.18 -8.20 16.50
N GLU A 535 15.93 -7.59 17.42
CA GLU A 535 17.34 -7.92 17.67
C GLU A 535 17.61 -8.33 19.11
N LYS A 536 18.79 -8.92 19.32
CA LYS A 536 19.33 -9.15 20.65
C LYS A 536 19.28 -7.87 21.50
N GLY A 537 18.65 -7.97 22.66
CA GLY A 537 18.49 -6.89 23.63
C GLY A 537 17.19 -6.10 23.48
N ASP A 538 16.44 -6.26 22.38
CA ASP A 538 15.11 -5.66 22.25
C ASP A 538 14.15 -6.27 23.26
N LEU A 539 13.26 -5.43 23.81
CA LEU A 539 12.07 -5.90 24.54
C LEU A 539 10.93 -6.09 23.55
N VAL A 540 10.22 -7.21 23.66
CA VAL A 540 9.10 -7.56 22.81
C VAL A 540 7.89 -7.99 23.62
N LEU A 541 6.69 -7.67 23.14
CA LEU A 541 5.43 -8.13 23.68
C LEU A 541 5.06 -9.46 23.02
N LEU A 542 4.69 -10.46 23.81
CA LEU A 542 4.21 -11.75 23.32
C LEU A 542 2.68 -11.79 23.22
N SER A 543 2.20 -12.75 22.44
CA SER A 543 0.76 -13.04 22.30
C SER A 543 0.08 -13.47 23.60
N SER A 544 0.85 -13.94 24.59
CA SER A 544 0.38 -14.20 25.96
C SER A 544 0.14 -12.93 26.78
N GLY A 545 0.62 -11.77 26.33
CA GLY A 545 0.67 -10.52 27.10
C GLY A 545 1.97 -10.34 27.89
N ASP A 546 2.85 -11.33 27.91
CA ASP A 546 4.16 -11.23 28.56
C ASP A 546 5.10 -10.28 27.80
N VAL A 547 5.91 -9.52 28.52
CA VAL A 547 7.03 -8.77 27.95
C VAL A 547 8.31 -9.56 28.16
N VAL A 548 9.08 -9.76 27.10
CA VAL A 548 10.31 -10.55 27.13
C VAL A 548 11.49 -9.80 26.50
N GLN A 549 12.71 -10.10 26.96
CA GLN A 549 13.93 -9.62 26.34
C GLN A 549 14.48 -10.67 25.36
N VAL A 550 14.80 -10.25 24.15
CA VAL A 550 15.34 -11.13 23.10
C VAL A 550 16.83 -11.36 23.28
N TRP A 551 17.27 -12.62 23.17
CA TRP A 551 18.68 -13.01 23.24
C TRP A 551 19.24 -13.41 21.87
N LEU A 552 18.53 -14.27 21.13
CA LEU A 552 18.88 -14.71 19.79
C LEU A 552 17.69 -15.35 19.06
N HIS A 553 17.81 -15.50 17.75
CA HIS A 553 16.84 -16.18 16.89
C HIS A 553 17.47 -17.40 16.23
N CYS A 554 16.68 -18.44 16.03
CA CYS A 554 17.05 -19.68 15.35
C CYS A 554 16.01 -19.96 14.27
N ARG A 555 16.42 -20.06 13.00
CA ARG A 555 15.58 -20.61 11.94
C ARG A 555 15.76 -22.12 11.91
N LEU A 556 14.67 -22.86 11.94
CA LEU A 556 14.61 -24.32 11.89
C LEU A 556 14.59 -24.82 10.43
N TYR A 557 14.73 -26.13 10.25
CA TYR A 557 14.82 -26.78 8.93
C TYR A 557 13.52 -26.69 8.10
N ASP A 558 12.38 -26.71 8.77
CA ASP A 558 11.04 -26.53 8.19
C ASP A 558 10.72 -25.06 7.81
N GLY A 559 11.65 -24.15 8.07
CA GLY A 559 11.52 -22.72 7.81
C GLY A 559 10.95 -21.93 8.99
N ASP A 560 10.49 -22.59 10.04
CA ASP A 560 9.95 -21.93 11.23
C ASP A 560 11.06 -21.21 12.00
N MET A 561 10.70 -20.10 12.66
CA MET A 561 11.63 -19.38 13.52
C MET A 561 11.28 -19.55 15.00
N CYS A 562 12.30 -19.78 15.81
CA CYS A 562 12.25 -19.71 17.26
C CYS A 562 13.13 -18.57 17.78
N THR A 563 12.77 -18.03 18.95
CA THR A 563 13.51 -16.97 19.65
C THR A 563 13.82 -17.42 21.06
N LEU A 564 15.07 -17.27 21.50
CA LEU A 564 15.45 -17.38 22.90
C LEU A 564 15.19 -16.04 23.59
N CYS A 565 14.42 -16.05 24.68
CA CYS A 565 14.06 -14.83 25.40
C CYS A 565 13.87 -15.07 26.91
N SER A 566 14.12 -14.03 27.72
CA SER A 566 13.81 -14.02 29.17
C SER A 566 12.54 -13.22 29.44
N ILE A 567 11.66 -13.73 30.28
CA ILE A 567 10.39 -13.09 30.62
C ILE A 567 10.60 -12.06 31.73
N LEU A 568 10.11 -10.85 31.52
CA LEU A 568 10.18 -9.81 32.54
C LEU A 568 9.00 -9.94 33.51
N LYS A 569 9.27 -9.70 34.80
CA LYS A 569 8.24 -9.76 35.84
C LYS A 569 7.42 -8.46 35.86
N PRO A 570 6.08 -8.51 35.72
CA PRO A 570 5.25 -7.31 35.74
C PRO A 570 5.18 -6.68 37.13
N LEU A 571 5.34 -5.35 37.20
CA LEU A 571 5.22 -4.53 38.42
C LEU A 571 3.99 -3.59 38.38
N GLY A 572 3.22 -3.61 37.29
CA GLY A 572 2.04 -2.76 37.05
C GLY A 572 2.36 -1.43 36.35
N LYS A 573 1.34 -0.78 35.74
CA LYS A 573 1.47 0.49 34.99
C LYS A 573 2.65 0.50 34.00
N ASN A 574 2.75 -0.55 33.16
CA ASN A 574 3.82 -0.70 32.16
C ASN A 574 5.25 -0.76 32.73
N ARG A 575 5.42 -1.06 34.04
CA ARG A 575 6.72 -1.30 34.65
C ARG A 575 7.00 -2.78 34.79
N PHE A 576 8.25 -3.14 34.58
CA PHE A 576 8.72 -4.52 34.60
C PHE A 576 10.10 -4.61 35.27
N LEU A 577 10.39 -5.76 35.87
CA LEU A 577 11.72 -6.09 36.40
C LEU A 577 12.42 -7.05 35.43
N LEU A 578 13.68 -6.76 35.08
CA LEU A 578 14.53 -7.67 34.32
C LEU A 578 14.90 -8.88 35.18
N ASP A 579 14.62 -10.10 34.66
CA ASP A 579 14.97 -11.37 35.30
C ASP A 579 15.57 -12.33 34.27
N ASP A 580 16.90 -12.40 34.25
CA ASP A 580 17.66 -13.22 33.31
C ASP A 580 17.53 -14.73 33.58
N SER A 581 16.98 -15.14 34.73
CA SER A 581 16.85 -16.55 35.12
C SER A 581 15.73 -17.31 34.41
N THR A 582 14.91 -16.62 33.59
CA THR A 582 13.70 -17.16 32.95
C THR A 582 13.85 -17.45 31.44
N ALA A 583 15.09 -17.59 30.96
CA ALA A 583 15.36 -17.78 29.53
C ALA A 583 14.73 -19.08 28.98
N ARG A 584 13.93 -18.95 27.91
CA ARG A 584 13.33 -20.08 27.19
C ARG A 584 13.19 -19.81 25.70
N PHE A 585 13.14 -20.87 24.91
CA PHE A 585 12.78 -20.78 23.50
C PHE A 585 11.26 -20.67 23.34
N ILE A 586 10.85 -19.76 22.46
CA ILE A 586 9.47 -19.62 22.00
C ILE A 586 9.42 -19.60 20.47
N PRO A 587 8.35 -20.08 19.84
CA PRO A 587 8.11 -19.79 18.43
C PRO A 587 8.04 -18.27 18.19
N SER A 588 8.82 -17.76 17.23
CA SER A 588 8.92 -16.32 16.92
C SER A 588 7.58 -15.73 16.46
N VAL A 589 6.67 -16.56 15.95
CA VAL A 589 5.29 -16.18 15.59
C VAL A 589 4.50 -15.63 16.79
N HIS A 590 4.88 -16.00 18.03
CA HIS A 590 4.26 -15.45 19.24
C HIS A 590 4.71 -14.03 19.58
N ILE A 591 5.76 -13.51 18.93
CA ILE A 591 6.21 -12.13 19.13
C ILE A 591 5.21 -11.21 18.44
N GLN A 592 4.55 -10.37 19.22
CA GLN A 592 3.54 -9.43 18.73
C GLN A 592 4.12 -8.16 18.16
N ARG A 593 5.10 -7.57 18.85
CA ARG A 593 5.85 -6.38 18.41
C ARG A 593 7.02 -6.10 19.35
N THR A 594 7.98 -5.34 18.85
CA THR A 594 9.00 -4.71 19.68
C THR A 594 8.41 -3.61 20.57
N CYS A 595 9.13 -3.19 21.60
CA CYS A 595 8.70 -2.20 22.56
C CYS A 595 9.76 -1.11 22.75
N TYR A 596 9.32 0.13 22.86
CA TYR A 596 10.14 1.19 23.45
C TYR A 596 10.27 0.92 24.94
N TYR A 597 11.42 1.22 25.52
CA TYR A 597 11.57 1.11 26.97
C TYR A 597 12.48 2.16 27.55
N LYS A 598 12.30 2.47 28.84
CA LYS A 598 13.14 3.40 29.57
C LYS A 598 13.55 2.76 30.88
N LYS A 599 14.85 2.72 31.16
CA LYS A 599 15.35 2.27 32.47
C LYS A 599 14.93 3.29 33.52
N CYS A 600 14.24 2.82 34.56
CA CYS A 600 13.88 3.66 35.69
C CYS A 600 15.07 3.80 36.65
N PRO A 601 15.11 4.86 37.48
CA PRO A 601 16.20 5.06 38.44
C PRO A 601 16.30 3.99 39.54
N LYS A 602 15.29 3.14 39.70
CA LYS A 602 15.29 2.02 40.65
C LYS A 602 15.91 0.79 39.99
N ASP A 603 16.83 0.13 40.69
CA ASP A 603 17.64 -0.97 40.16
C ASP A 603 16.81 -2.04 39.42
N GLY A 604 17.09 -2.19 38.13
CA GLY A 604 16.53 -3.25 37.28
C GLY A 604 15.12 -3.00 36.73
N GLU A 605 14.47 -1.89 37.08
CA GLU A 605 13.13 -1.58 36.58
C GLU A 605 13.17 -0.92 35.20
N VAL A 606 12.27 -1.37 34.31
CA VAL A 606 12.06 -0.77 32.99
C VAL A 606 10.60 -0.40 32.81
N MET A 607 10.37 0.79 32.28
CA MET A 607 9.07 1.22 31.78
C MET A 607 9.00 0.86 30.31
N VAL A 608 8.01 0.07 29.91
CA VAL A 608 7.91 -0.49 28.56
C VAL A 608 6.62 0.00 27.92
N THR A 609 6.71 0.57 26.73
CA THR A 609 5.54 0.90 25.92
C THR A 609 5.66 0.19 24.57
N PRO A 610 4.58 -0.40 24.04
CA PRO A 610 4.63 -1.09 22.75
C PRO A 610 5.09 -0.13 21.64
N ALA A 611 5.92 -0.63 20.71
CA ALA A 611 6.50 0.17 19.63
C ALA A 611 5.63 0.30 18.39
#